data_AF-A0A942GDI5-F1
#
_entry.id   AF-A0A942GDI5-F1
#
_cell.length_a   1.000
_cell.length_b   1.000
_cell.length_c   1.000
_cell.angle_alpha   90.00
_cell.angle_beta   90.00
_cell.angle_gamma   90.00
#
_symmetry.space_group_name_H-M   'P 1'
#
loop_
_entity.id
_entity.type
_entity.pdbx_description
1 polymer ?
#
loop_
_entity_poly.entity_id
_entity_poly.type
_entity_poly.pdbx_seq_one_letter_code
_entity_poly.pdbx_strand_id
1 'polypeptide(L)'
;MQGTPTRVSGPTGGGVVTGAGAEASLRYLLGRLALIESRVREEVARRRGDDPEGDDRFRGLYVSDARVDALLASGPPAPVAAGPTHQQQATQVEAYGDEAEVQGATLRLRRLATEAGLVALDVELLLVAMAPEVDPRFEALYGYLNDDVSRRRASLGVALQLCGVDLRSAAARGRVAAGAPLRRAGLLEVEDPDRPELSRLLRVPERVVAHLLGDDTPDGRVRELLGTAPPAEGRASEQLARALAGGAVRAFVRDPRGFGAESVAAGALAAIGRGCLFVDLNRLDGFDDVADIARIAARDARLQGAGLVVGPIDVMAAEHPAGVRAFAEADAITILTGREAWDPRWSREVPLLLVADRAGRLQQQALWDAELGGDLAHDVDPVAATAMFRLSPQQIRRAARSARQQAAASGSPVDLGLLHAGVRAQNAAGLQRLARRIEPEARWDQLVLPPSVEAQLRELPMRWRQRDRVLREWGMGGGGGRGSGVSALFAGGSGTGKTMSAEVIAGDLGLDLYVVELSTVVDKYIGETSKNLER
;
A
#
# COMPACT_ATOMS: atom_id res chain seq x y z
N MET A 1 -39.57 -22.02 15.55
CA MET A 1 -38.54 -21.26 16.28
C MET A 1 -37.30 -21.25 15.41
N GLN A 2 -37.05 -20.12 14.78
CA GLN A 2 -35.97 -19.87 13.82
C GLN A 2 -34.69 -19.56 14.60
N GLY A 3 -33.61 -20.30 14.33
CA GLY A 3 -32.27 -20.02 14.84
C GLY A 3 -31.35 -19.74 13.67
N THR A 4 -31.12 -18.46 13.39
CA THR A 4 -30.20 -17.95 12.37
C THR A 4 -28.76 -18.28 12.78
N PRO A 5 -27.91 -18.85 11.91
CA PRO A 5 -26.51 -19.05 12.24
C PRO A 5 -25.74 -17.74 12.00
N THR A 6 -25.05 -17.32 13.05
CA THR A 6 -24.17 -16.15 13.14
C THR A 6 -23.06 -16.22 12.08
N ARG A 7 -22.99 -15.21 11.21
CA ARG A 7 -21.88 -15.01 10.27
C ARG A 7 -20.60 -14.74 11.06
N VAL A 8 -19.59 -15.58 10.88
CA VAL A 8 -18.22 -15.33 11.35
C VAL A 8 -17.53 -14.47 10.29
N SER A 9 -17.30 -13.20 10.62
CA SER A 9 -16.53 -12.26 9.81
C SER A 9 -15.04 -12.63 9.88
N GLY A 10 -14.41 -12.90 8.73
CA GLY A 10 -12.96 -13.09 8.63
C GLY A 10 -12.18 -11.80 8.93
N PRO A 11 -10.89 -11.90 9.31
CA PRO A 11 -10.12 -10.77 9.81
C PRO A 11 -9.71 -9.87 8.66
N THR A 12 -10.37 -8.73 8.52
CA THR A 12 -9.79 -7.58 7.82
C THR A 12 -8.73 -6.97 8.73
N GLY A 13 -7.47 -7.30 8.50
CA GLY A 13 -6.29 -6.79 9.21
C GLY A 13 -5.98 -5.31 8.92
N GLY A 14 -6.96 -4.43 9.06
CA GLY A 14 -6.75 -3.07 9.52
C GLY A 14 -7.40 -3.04 10.88
N GLY A 15 -6.66 -2.73 11.95
CA GLY A 15 -7.23 -2.64 13.29
C GLY A 15 -8.42 -1.70 13.25
N VAL A 16 -9.63 -2.25 13.22
CA VAL A 16 -10.86 -1.50 13.37
C VAL A 16 -10.78 -0.94 14.76
N VAL A 17 -10.39 0.32 14.86
CA VAL A 17 -10.41 1.03 16.13
C VAL A 17 -11.84 0.90 16.62
N THR A 18 -12.03 0.22 17.74
CA THR A 18 -13.35 0.11 18.37
C THR A 18 -13.87 1.54 18.59
N GLY A 19 -15.18 1.77 18.56
CA GLY A 19 -15.73 3.13 18.73
C GLY A 19 -15.15 3.87 19.95
N ALA A 20 -14.88 3.12 21.03
CA ALA A 20 -14.22 3.60 22.24
C ALA A 20 -12.74 4.00 22.03
N GLY A 21 -11.97 3.24 21.26
CA GLY A 21 -10.58 3.58 20.94
C GLY A 21 -10.44 4.83 20.08
N ALA A 22 -11.40 5.06 19.17
CA ALA A 22 -11.39 6.21 18.27
C ALA A 22 -11.69 7.50 19.05
N GLU A 23 -12.69 7.43 19.94
CA GLU A 23 -13.00 8.50 20.88
C GLU A 23 -11.81 8.81 21.81
N ALA A 24 -11.14 7.77 22.33
CA ALA A 24 -9.99 7.95 23.21
C ALA A 24 -8.82 8.68 22.50
N SER A 25 -8.53 8.29 21.26
CA SER A 25 -7.51 8.93 20.42
C SER A 25 -7.84 10.40 20.14
N LEU A 26 -9.08 10.71 19.79
CA LEU A 26 -9.50 12.09 19.51
C LEU A 26 -9.41 12.95 20.78
N ARG A 27 -9.86 12.43 21.93
CA ARG A 27 -9.77 13.14 23.20
C ARG A 27 -8.32 13.45 23.61
N TYR A 28 -7.40 12.50 23.41
CA TYR A 28 -5.98 12.73 23.66
C TYR A 28 -5.42 13.86 22.77
N LEU A 29 -5.73 13.82 21.46
CA LEU A 29 -5.30 14.86 20.52
C LEU A 29 -5.83 16.25 20.90
N LEU A 30 -7.12 16.36 21.20
CA LEU A 30 -7.74 17.63 21.62
C LEU A 30 -7.14 18.14 22.93
N GLY A 31 -6.84 17.24 23.88
CA GLY A 31 -6.12 17.58 25.10
C GLY A 31 -4.74 18.17 24.81
N ARG A 32 -3.98 17.58 23.88
CA ARG A 32 -2.67 18.10 23.44
C ARG A 32 -2.78 19.45 22.73
N LEU A 33 -3.80 19.67 21.91
CA LEU A 33 -4.06 20.98 21.27
C LEU A 33 -4.47 22.06 22.29
N ALA A 34 -5.20 21.69 23.35
CA ALA A 34 -5.53 22.63 24.43
C ALA A 34 -4.28 23.13 25.18
N LEU A 35 -3.22 22.31 25.29
CA LEU A 35 -1.93 22.76 25.82
C LEU A 35 -1.30 23.83 24.91
N ILE A 36 -1.40 23.68 23.58
CA ILE A 36 -0.94 24.69 22.62
C ILE A 36 -1.74 25.99 22.79
N GLU A 37 -3.07 25.93 22.94
CA GLU A 37 -3.89 27.11 23.23
C GLU A 37 -3.42 27.84 24.50
N SER A 38 -3.10 27.08 25.55
CA SER A 38 -2.60 27.64 26.82
C SER A 38 -1.30 28.41 26.62
N ARG A 39 -0.33 27.85 25.88
CA ARG A 39 0.95 28.52 25.57
C ARG A 39 0.77 29.75 24.69
N VAL A 40 -0.13 29.69 23.71
CA VAL A 40 -0.48 30.86 22.89
C VAL A 40 -1.06 31.98 23.76
N ARG A 41 -1.94 31.66 24.72
CA ARG A 41 -2.50 32.64 25.64
C ARG A 41 -1.42 33.30 26.51
N GLU A 42 -0.50 32.52 27.06
CA GLU A 42 0.64 33.02 27.86
C GLU A 42 1.54 33.93 27.02
N GLU A 43 1.88 33.52 25.79
CA GLU A 43 2.75 34.30 24.90
C GLU A 43 2.07 35.59 24.41
N VAL A 44 0.77 35.57 24.10
CA VAL A 44 0.01 36.78 23.78
C VAL A 44 -0.06 37.73 24.96
N ALA A 45 -0.31 37.21 26.18
CA ALA A 45 -0.34 38.04 27.39
C ALA A 45 1.02 38.70 27.66
N ARG A 46 2.11 37.95 27.48
CA ARG A 46 3.48 38.46 27.60
C ARG A 46 3.76 39.56 26.59
N ARG A 47 3.46 39.33 25.30
CA ARG A 47 3.66 40.34 24.26
C ARG A 47 2.89 41.61 24.53
N ARG A 48 1.64 41.52 25.00
CA ARG A 48 0.85 42.69 25.39
C ARG A 48 1.44 43.47 26.56
N GLY A 49 2.08 42.78 27.51
CA GLY A 49 2.76 43.42 28.64
C GLY A 49 4.02 44.21 28.23
N ASP A 50 4.71 43.73 27.20
CA ASP A 50 5.95 44.31 26.67
C ASP A 50 5.70 45.24 25.46
N ASP A 51 4.45 45.49 25.07
CA ASP A 51 4.11 46.17 23.81
C ASP A 51 4.09 47.70 23.93
N PRO A 52 5.05 48.43 23.32
CA PRO A 52 5.02 49.88 23.32
C PRO A 52 3.91 50.47 22.44
N GLU A 53 3.30 49.68 21.56
CA GLU A 53 2.25 50.10 20.60
C GLU A 53 0.87 49.48 20.91
N GLY A 54 0.62 49.07 22.15
CA GLY A 54 -0.58 48.31 22.54
C GLY A 54 -1.94 48.93 22.11
N ASP A 55 -2.00 50.25 21.92
CA ASP A 55 -3.19 51.01 21.50
C ASP A 55 -3.13 51.54 20.04
N ASP A 56 -2.09 51.24 19.25
CA ASP A 56 -1.99 51.72 17.88
C ASP A 56 -2.93 50.98 16.91
N ARG A 57 -3.83 51.74 16.27
CA ARG A 57 -4.81 51.24 15.28
C ARG A 57 -4.17 50.84 13.95
N PHE A 58 -2.96 51.31 13.66
CA PHE A 58 -2.23 51.04 12.41
C PHE A 58 -1.06 50.06 12.59
N ARG A 59 -1.01 49.36 13.73
CA ARG A 59 -0.02 48.34 14.04
C ARG A 59 0.22 47.36 12.89
N GLY A 60 1.48 47.12 12.56
CA GLY A 60 1.90 46.19 11.51
C GLY A 60 1.85 46.74 10.08
N LEU A 61 1.34 47.97 9.86
CA LEU A 61 1.39 48.63 8.55
C LEU A 61 2.66 49.49 8.34
N TYR A 62 3.30 49.88 9.43
CA TYR A 62 4.55 50.63 9.47
C TYR A 62 5.33 50.24 10.71
N VAL A 63 6.62 50.60 10.77
CA VAL A 63 7.46 50.41 11.95
C VAL A 63 7.69 51.80 12.56
N SER A 64 7.19 52.05 13.77
CA SER A 64 7.42 53.32 14.46
C SER A 64 8.81 53.41 15.09
N ASP A 65 9.27 54.62 15.39
CA ASP A 65 10.54 54.83 16.10
C ASP A 65 10.54 54.15 17.48
N ALA A 66 9.42 54.20 18.21
CA ALA A 66 9.28 53.52 19.50
C ALA A 66 9.42 52.00 19.38
N ARG A 67 8.92 51.42 18.27
CA ARG A 67 9.09 49.99 17.97
C ARG A 67 10.54 49.67 17.61
N VAL A 68 11.23 50.52 16.85
CA VAL A 68 12.65 50.36 16.54
C VAL A 68 13.48 50.41 17.82
N ASP A 69 13.26 51.40 18.68
CA ASP A 69 13.97 51.54 19.96
C ASP A 69 13.74 50.34 20.87
N ALA A 70 12.50 49.84 20.95
CA ALA A 70 12.18 48.62 21.69
C ALA A 70 12.91 47.40 21.12
N LEU A 71 12.98 47.25 19.79
CA LEU A 71 13.71 46.15 19.14
C LEU A 71 15.22 46.23 19.42
N LEU A 72 15.81 47.42 19.42
CA LEU A 72 17.23 47.64 19.73
C LEU A 72 17.54 47.42 21.21
N ALA A 73 16.61 47.76 22.11
CA ALA A 73 16.74 47.53 23.54
C ALA A 73 16.49 46.07 23.93
N SER A 74 15.66 45.35 23.16
CA SER A 74 15.32 43.95 23.42
C SER A 74 16.37 42.99 22.84
N GLY A 75 16.84 42.04 23.65
CA GLY A 75 17.56 40.88 23.16
C GLY A 75 16.63 39.88 22.45
N PRO A 76 17.16 38.84 21.79
CA PRO A 76 16.33 37.77 21.27
C PRO A 76 15.44 37.19 22.39
N PRO A 77 14.17 36.87 22.11
CA PRO A 77 13.23 36.43 23.14
C PRO A 77 13.79 35.19 23.83
N ALA A 78 13.90 35.26 25.16
CA ALA A 78 14.36 34.15 25.96
C ALA A 78 13.32 33.01 25.91
N PRO A 79 13.75 31.74 25.87
CA PRO A 79 12.84 30.63 26.04
C PRO A 79 12.17 30.72 27.41
N VAL A 80 10.84 30.76 27.42
CA VAL A 80 10.06 30.81 28.66
C VAL A 80 9.75 29.39 29.08
N ALA A 81 10.15 29.03 30.30
CA ALA A 81 9.78 27.75 30.88
C ALA A 81 8.27 27.71 31.11
N ALA A 82 7.65 26.56 30.84
CA ALA A 82 6.23 26.37 31.11
C ALA A 82 5.90 26.64 32.58
N GLY A 83 4.84 27.39 32.84
CA GLY A 83 4.35 27.62 34.19
C GLY A 83 3.90 26.32 34.88
N PRO A 84 3.82 26.29 36.23
CA PRO A 84 3.43 25.09 36.98
C PRO A 84 2.05 24.54 36.58
N THR A 85 1.10 25.43 36.27
CA THR A 85 -0.24 25.04 35.79
C THR A 85 -0.19 24.33 34.45
N HIS A 86 0.57 24.84 33.48
CA HIS A 86 0.74 24.20 32.18
C HIS A 86 1.41 22.82 32.34
N GLN A 87 2.42 22.72 33.21
CA GLN A 87 3.10 21.46 33.46
C GLN A 87 2.16 20.41 34.08
N GLN A 88 1.31 20.80 35.02
CA GLN A 88 0.27 19.93 35.59
C GLN A 88 -0.74 19.47 34.54
N GLN A 89 -1.23 20.36 33.69
CA GLN A 89 -2.14 20.01 32.59
C GLN A 89 -1.49 19.04 31.61
N ALA A 90 -0.22 19.27 31.24
CA ALA A 90 0.53 18.37 30.38
C ALA A 90 0.66 16.97 30.99
N THR A 91 0.99 16.88 32.29
CA THR A 91 1.04 15.60 33.01
C THR A 91 -0.31 14.88 33.00
N GLN A 92 -1.43 15.59 33.18
CA GLN A 92 -2.76 15.00 33.14
C GLN A 92 -3.12 14.45 31.76
N VAL A 93 -2.80 15.19 30.69
CA VAL A 93 -3.07 14.74 29.32
C VAL A 93 -2.24 13.50 28.98
N GLU A 94 -0.96 13.45 29.38
CA GLU A 94 -0.14 12.27 29.16
C GLU A 94 -0.59 11.07 30.00
N ALA A 95 -0.98 11.28 31.26
CA ALA A 95 -1.51 10.22 32.12
C ALA A 95 -2.80 9.60 31.53
N TYR A 96 -3.71 10.43 31.01
CA TYR A 96 -4.88 9.95 30.28
C TYR A 96 -4.47 9.10 29.07
N GLY A 97 -3.44 9.52 28.33
CA GLY A 97 -2.94 8.78 27.18
C GLY A 97 -2.40 7.41 27.58
N ASP A 98 -1.63 7.34 28.67
CA ASP A 98 -1.10 6.09 29.22
C ASP A 98 -2.22 5.14 29.65
N GLU A 99 -3.22 5.65 30.37
CA GLU A 99 -4.40 4.88 30.80
C GLU A 99 -5.19 4.32 29.61
N ALA A 100 -5.38 5.12 28.55
CA ALA A 100 -6.09 4.70 27.34
C ALA A 100 -5.33 3.57 26.61
N GLU A 101 -4.00 3.64 26.50
CA GLU A 101 -3.19 2.59 25.89
C GLU A 101 -3.19 1.29 26.72
N VAL A 102 -3.17 1.40 28.06
CA VAL A 102 -3.34 0.24 28.96
C VAL A 102 -4.70 -0.44 28.77
N GLN A 103 -5.74 0.33 28.45
CA GLN A 103 -7.08 -0.18 28.12
C GLN A 103 -7.18 -0.72 26.68
N GLY A 104 -6.09 -0.73 25.91
CA GLY A 104 -6.01 -1.27 24.55
C GLY A 104 -6.38 -0.28 23.44
N ALA A 105 -6.51 1.02 23.74
CA ALA A 105 -6.71 2.04 22.71
C ALA A 105 -5.41 2.33 21.97
N THR A 106 -5.48 2.46 20.65
CA THR A 106 -4.35 2.93 19.83
C THR A 106 -4.46 4.42 19.61
N LEU A 107 -3.61 5.22 20.27
CA LEU A 107 -3.59 6.67 20.11
C LEU A 107 -2.84 7.06 18.83
N ARG A 108 -3.57 7.60 17.85
CA ARG A 108 -3.04 7.90 16.51
C ARG A 108 -1.81 8.82 16.54
N LEU A 109 -1.83 9.84 17.40
CA LEU A 109 -0.70 10.77 17.55
C LEU A 109 0.57 10.07 18.09
N ARG A 110 0.44 9.21 19.11
CA ARG A 110 1.58 8.47 19.69
C ARG A 110 2.10 7.40 18.74
N ARG A 111 1.20 6.68 18.06
CA ARG A 111 1.57 5.73 17.00
C ARG A 111 2.33 6.43 15.88
N LEU A 112 1.80 7.55 15.37
CA LEU A 112 2.44 8.34 14.32
C LEU A 112 3.83 8.82 14.74
N ALA A 113 3.96 9.31 15.98
CA ALA A 113 5.24 9.73 16.53
C ALA A 113 6.25 8.58 16.56
N THR A 114 5.83 7.40 17.02
CA THR A 114 6.67 6.20 17.06
C THR A 114 7.08 5.75 15.65
N GLU A 115 6.13 5.68 14.71
CA GLU A 115 6.38 5.20 13.35
C GLU A 115 7.24 6.15 12.51
N ALA A 116 7.15 7.46 12.75
CA ALA A 116 8.00 8.45 12.08
C ALA A 116 9.33 8.73 12.81
N GLY A 117 9.56 8.13 13.99
CA GLY A 117 10.75 8.39 14.81
C GLY A 117 10.79 9.83 15.34
N LEU A 118 9.63 10.37 15.72
CA LEU A 118 9.47 11.72 16.23
C LEU A 118 9.88 11.78 17.70
N VAL A 119 10.67 12.80 18.04
CA VAL A 119 10.94 13.17 19.43
C VAL A 119 9.87 14.13 19.93
N ALA A 120 9.83 14.39 21.24
CA ALA A 120 8.83 15.26 21.87
C ALA A 120 8.68 16.61 21.15
N LEU A 121 9.79 17.28 20.81
CA LEU A 121 9.76 18.56 20.11
C LEU A 121 9.11 18.46 18.72
N ASP A 122 9.28 17.36 17.98
CA ASP A 122 8.64 17.23 16.67
C ASP A 122 7.11 17.16 16.80
N VAL A 123 6.63 16.44 17.82
CA VAL A 123 5.20 16.32 18.08
C VAL A 123 4.62 17.68 18.44
N GLU A 124 5.33 18.47 19.25
CA GLU A 124 4.92 19.84 19.58
C GLU A 124 4.89 20.74 18.33
N LEU A 125 5.91 20.69 17.46
CA LEU A 125 5.95 21.45 16.21
C LEU A 125 4.81 21.05 15.26
N LEU A 126 4.50 19.75 15.17
CA LEU A 126 3.39 19.23 14.38
C LEU A 126 2.05 19.77 14.90
N LEU A 127 1.83 19.73 16.22
CA LEU A 127 0.60 20.22 16.85
C LEU A 127 0.42 21.74 16.71
N VAL A 128 1.50 22.51 16.86
CA VAL A 128 1.48 23.97 16.63
C VAL A 128 1.09 24.28 15.18
N ALA A 129 1.66 23.56 14.21
CA ALA A 129 1.34 23.74 12.79
C ALA A 129 -0.08 23.25 12.44
N MET A 130 -0.60 22.24 13.14
CA MET A 130 -1.94 21.67 12.95
C MET A 130 -3.06 22.54 13.56
N ALA A 131 -2.80 23.29 14.63
CA ALA A 131 -3.82 24.03 15.37
C ALA A 131 -4.84 24.83 14.52
N PRO A 132 -4.43 25.63 13.49
CA PRO A 132 -5.38 26.39 12.66
C PRO A 132 -6.29 25.50 11.78
N GLU A 133 -5.90 24.25 11.53
CA GLU A 133 -6.72 23.29 10.78
C GLU A 133 -7.87 22.72 11.62
N VAL A 134 -7.77 22.82 12.96
CA VAL A 134 -8.77 22.31 13.91
C VAL A 134 -9.60 23.44 14.50
N ASP A 135 -8.97 24.60 14.74
CA ASP A 135 -9.64 25.78 15.30
C ASP A 135 -9.18 27.05 14.57
N PRO A 136 -10.09 27.70 13.79
CA PRO A 136 -9.74 28.87 12.98
C PRO A 136 -9.33 30.09 13.81
N ARG A 137 -9.59 30.12 15.13
CA ARG A 137 -9.12 31.21 16.01
C ARG A 137 -7.60 31.33 16.01
N PHE A 138 -6.88 30.22 15.79
CA PHE A 138 -5.42 30.22 15.70
C PHE A 138 -4.89 31.01 14.51
N GLU A 139 -5.65 31.20 13.42
CA GLU A 139 -5.23 32.03 12.29
C GLU A 139 -4.92 33.46 12.73
N ALA A 140 -5.84 34.07 13.48
CA ALA A 140 -5.70 35.43 13.97
C ALA A 140 -4.62 35.53 15.05
N LEU A 141 -4.55 34.55 15.95
CA LEU A 141 -3.53 34.50 17.00
C LEU A 141 -2.12 34.36 16.41
N TYR A 142 -1.94 33.51 15.40
CA TYR A 142 -0.66 33.36 14.72
C TYR A 142 -0.31 34.58 13.87
N GLY A 143 -1.27 35.23 13.22
CA GLY A 143 -1.03 36.52 12.57
C GLY A 143 -0.48 37.56 13.55
N TYR A 144 -1.09 37.65 14.74
CA TYR A 144 -0.60 38.50 15.82
C TYR A 144 0.81 38.10 16.30
N LEU A 145 1.08 36.81 16.48
CA LEU A 145 2.39 36.32 16.92
C LEU A 145 3.48 36.41 15.83
N ASN A 146 3.10 36.45 14.56
CA ASN A 146 4.02 36.71 13.46
C ASN A 146 4.31 38.21 13.27
N ASP A 147 3.59 39.09 13.96
CA ASP A 147 3.56 40.54 13.72
C ASP A 147 3.15 40.86 12.26
N ASP A 148 2.29 40.00 11.67
CA ASP A 148 1.82 40.10 10.30
C ASP A 148 0.46 39.41 10.16
N VAL A 149 -0.61 40.22 10.08
CA VAL A 149 -2.00 39.75 10.02
C VAL A 149 -2.32 38.95 8.75
N SER A 150 -1.51 39.04 7.70
CA SER A 150 -1.66 38.24 6.49
C SER A 150 -1.22 36.78 6.70
N ARG A 151 -0.44 36.51 7.76
CA ARG A 151 0.21 35.22 8.00
C ARG A 151 -0.53 34.39 9.03
N ARG A 152 -1.47 33.59 8.53
CA ARG A 152 -2.44 32.81 9.30
C ARG A 152 -1.94 31.46 9.82
N ARG A 153 -0.64 31.19 9.72
CA ARG A 153 0.02 29.95 10.18
C ARG A 153 1.20 30.29 11.08
N ALA A 154 1.60 29.35 11.94
CA ALA A 154 2.80 29.54 12.72
C ALA A 154 4.03 29.58 11.80
N SER A 155 4.86 30.61 11.95
CA SER A 155 6.22 30.56 11.43
C SER A 155 7.08 29.63 12.29
N LEU A 156 8.22 29.15 11.77
CA LEU A 156 9.16 28.36 12.56
C LEU A 156 9.57 29.07 13.86
N GLY A 157 9.79 30.38 13.81
CA GLY A 157 10.13 31.19 14.98
C GLY A 157 9.03 31.17 16.03
N VAL A 158 7.77 31.42 15.63
CA VAL A 158 6.62 31.32 16.54
C VAL A 158 6.49 29.91 17.11
N ALA A 159 6.67 28.87 16.28
CA ALA A 159 6.55 27.50 16.74
C ALA A 159 7.61 27.11 17.78
N LEU A 160 8.88 27.46 17.55
CA LEU A 160 9.95 27.23 18.51
C LEU A 160 9.73 28.03 19.81
N GLN A 161 9.26 29.27 19.69
CA GLN A 161 8.93 30.10 20.84
C GLN A 161 7.82 29.50 21.69
N LEU A 162 6.72 29.05 21.06
CA LEU A 162 5.63 28.34 21.75
C LEU A 162 6.06 26.99 22.33
N CYS A 163 7.14 26.39 21.83
CA CYS A 163 7.75 25.20 22.41
C CYS A 163 8.73 25.51 23.55
N GLY A 164 8.95 26.79 23.89
CA GLY A 164 9.93 27.21 24.90
C GLY A 164 11.38 26.92 24.48
N VAL A 165 11.68 26.93 23.18
CA VAL A 165 13.01 26.62 22.64
C VAL A 165 13.70 27.90 22.16
N ASP A 166 14.99 28.04 22.49
CA ASP A 166 15.81 29.15 22.01
C ASP A 166 15.89 29.14 20.46
N LEU A 167 15.54 30.26 19.83
CA LEU A 167 15.53 30.45 18.38
C LEU A 167 16.91 30.29 17.73
N ARG A 168 17.99 30.34 18.52
CA ARG A 168 19.38 30.14 18.09
C ARG A 168 19.81 28.68 18.16
N SER A 169 18.98 27.79 18.70
CA SER A 169 19.26 26.36 18.77
C SER A 169 19.30 25.74 17.38
N ALA A 170 20.50 25.47 16.87
CA ALA A 170 20.68 24.78 15.59
C ALA A 170 20.02 23.39 15.58
N ALA A 171 20.03 22.68 16.71
CA ALA A 171 19.38 21.38 16.84
C ALA A 171 17.85 21.46 16.69
N ALA A 172 17.22 22.49 17.26
CA ALA A 172 15.77 22.69 17.17
C ALA A 172 15.34 23.13 15.77
N ARG A 173 16.09 24.04 15.15
CA ARG A 173 15.86 24.47 13.76
C ARG A 173 16.04 23.31 12.77
N GLY A 174 17.04 22.46 13.02
CA GLY A 174 17.29 21.24 12.27
C GLY A 174 16.14 20.24 12.26
N ARG A 175 15.14 20.34 13.16
CA ARG A 175 13.95 19.46 13.18
C ARG A 175 13.00 19.69 12.01
N VAL A 176 13.07 20.84 11.33
CA VAL A 176 12.29 21.14 10.12
C VAL A 176 13.16 21.21 8.86
N ALA A 177 14.40 20.74 8.92
CA ALA A 177 15.24 20.59 7.74
C ALA A 177 14.67 19.53 6.78
N ALA A 178 15.05 19.57 5.49
CA ALA A 178 14.47 18.67 4.48
C ALA A 178 14.64 17.17 4.80
N GLY A 179 15.75 16.79 5.42
CA GLY A 179 16.01 15.41 5.84
C GLY A 179 15.49 15.06 7.24
N ALA A 180 14.89 16.01 7.97
CA ALA A 180 14.42 15.79 9.33
C ALA A 180 13.15 14.93 9.35
N PRO A 181 12.88 14.19 10.45
CA PRO A 181 11.79 13.22 10.51
C PRO A 181 10.43 13.77 10.06
N LEU A 182 10.04 14.98 10.52
CA LEU A 182 8.76 15.60 10.15
C LEU A 182 8.57 15.79 8.64
N ARG A 183 9.62 16.27 7.95
CA ARG A 183 9.56 16.54 6.51
C ARG A 183 9.79 15.30 5.67
N ARG A 184 10.73 14.45 6.06
CA ARG A 184 11.03 13.17 5.41
C ARG A 184 9.82 12.22 5.42
N ALA A 185 9.07 12.24 6.53
CA ALA A 185 7.81 11.52 6.70
C ALA A 185 6.62 12.13 5.93
N GLY A 186 6.78 13.32 5.34
CA GLY A 186 5.69 14.07 4.72
C GLY A 186 4.61 14.52 5.71
N LEU A 187 4.95 14.72 6.98
CA LEU A 187 4.03 15.17 8.03
C LEU A 187 3.98 16.68 8.19
N LEU A 188 5.03 17.37 7.73
CA LEU A 188 5.14 18.82 7.77
C LEU A 188 5.70 19.35 6.46
N GLU A 189 5.12 20.45 6.00
CA GLU A 189 5.59 21.25 4.88
C GLU A 189 6.05 22.62 5.39
N VAL A 190 7.06 23.17 4.73
CA VAL A 190 7.63 24.48 5.03
C VAL A 190 7.43 25.36 3.80
N GLU A 191 6.65 26.41 3.97
CA GLU A 191 6.29 27.36 2.90
C GLU A 191 7.21 28.59 2.94
N ASP A 192 7.09 29.47 1.94
CA ASP A 192 7.91 30.67 1.78
C ASP A 192 9.44 30.40 1.74
N PRO A 193 9.96 29.58 0.81
CA PRO A 193 11.38 29.22 0.78
C PRO A 193 12.32 30.43 0.65
N ASP A 194 11.85 31.51 0.01
CA ASP A 194 12.61 32.76 -0.19
C ASP A 194 12.74 33.60 1.09
N ARG A 195 11.95 33.33 2.12
CA ARG A 195 12.05 34.01 3.42
C ARG A 195 13.15 33.41 4.29
N PRO A 196 13.69 34.20 5.25
CA PRO A 196 14.56 33.68 6.30
C PRO A 196 13.90 32.51 7.03
N GLU A 197 14.70 31.52 7.43
CA GLU A 197 14.23 30.24 7.97
C GLU A 197 13.22 30.37 9.12
N LEU A 198 13.48 31.23 10.11
CA LEU A 198 12.57 31.45 11.25
C LEU A 198 11.23 32.09 10.82
N SER A 199 11.23 32.80 9.70
CA SER A 199 10.02 33.42 9.19
C SER A 199 9.19 32.44 8.36
N ARG A 200 9.73 31.31 7.87
CA ARG A 200 8.99 30.38 7.01
C ARG A 200 7.78 29.77 7.72
N LEU A 201 6.66 29.61 7.01
CA LEU A 201 5.43 29.06 7.59
C LEU A 201 5.46 27.54 7.63
N LEU A 202 4.86 26.98 8.67
CA LEU A 202 4.69 25.55 8.85
C LEU A 202 3.27 25.15 8.49
N ARG A 203 3.12 24.11 7.66
CA ARG A 203 1.82 23.56 7.27
C ARG A 203 1.80 22.06 7.45
N VAL A 204 0.71 21.54 8.01
CA VAL A 204 0.45 20.10 8.07
C VAL A 204 -0.42 19.72 6.87
N PRO A 205 -0.06 18.67 6.09
CA PRO A 205 -0.92 18.21 5.00
C PRO A 205 -2.30 17.77 5.50
N GLU A 206 -3.35 18.11 4.74
CA GLU A 206 -4.75 17.80 5.08
C GLU A 206 -4.96 16.31 5.43
N ARG A 207 -4.31 15.41 4.69
CA ARG A 207 -4.37 13.97 4.94
C ARG A 207 -3.89 13.57 6.35
N VAL A 208 -2.88 14.25 6.88
CA VAL A 208 -2.36 14.01 8.24
C VAL A 208 -3.33 14.52 9.30
N VAL A 209 -3.92 15.70 9.07
CA VAL A 209 -4.99 16.27 9.92
C VAL A 209 -6.19 15.32 9.97
N ALA A 210 -6.69 14.91 8.80
CA ALA A 210 -7.81 13.98 8.67
C ALA A 210 -7.55 12.67 9.42
N HIS A 211 -6.36 12.08 9.25
CA HIS A 211 -5.97 10.88 9.99
C HIS A 211 -5.98 11.10 11.50
N LEU A 212 -5.38 12.18 12.01
CA LEU A 212 -5.35 12.46 13.45
C LEU A 212 -6.76 12.70 14.02
N LEU A 213 -7.67 13.26 13.23
CA LEU A 213 -9.08 13.47 13.59
C LEU A 213 -9.95 12.21 13.43
N GLY A 214 -9.42 11.12 12.87
CA GLY A 214 -10.09 9.81 12.84
C GLY A 214 -10.35 9.22 11.45
N ASP A 215 -10.09 9.95 10.37
CA ASP A 215 -10.37 9.51 8.99
C ASP A 215 -9.16 8.78 8.36
N ASP A 216 -9.33 7.50 8.03
CA ASP A 216 -8.31 6.68 7.39
C ASP A 216 -8.40 6.61 5.86
N THR A 217 -9.29 7.39 5.25
CA THR A 217 -9.43 7.45 3.79
C THR A 217 -8.11 7.89 3.13
N PRO A 218 -7.50 7.06 2.26
CA PRO A 218 -6.26 7.42 1.57
C PRO A 218 -6.44 8.64 0.65
N ASP A 219 -5.33 9.35 0.38
CA ASP A 219 -5.29 10.45 -0.59
C ASP A 219 -5.86 10.00 -1.93
N GLY A 220 -6.69 10.83 -2.57
CA GLY A 220 -7.40 10.49 -3.81
C GLY A 220 -6.50 9.94 -4.91
N ARG A 221 -5.29 10.51 -5.06
CA ARG A 221 -4.30 10.09 -6.06
C ARG A 221 -3.76 8.68 -5.82
N VAL A 222 -3.58 8.30 -4.56
CA VAL A 222 -3.13 6.95 -4.21
C VAL A 222 -4.30 5.98 -4.21
N ARG A 223 -5.46 6.41 -3.73
CA ARG A 223 -6.69 5.60 -3.64
C ARG A 223 -7.08 4.98 -4.98
N GLU A 224 -6.93 5.72 -6.07
CA GLU A 224 -7.24 5.23 -7.42
C GLU A 224 -6.28 4.13 -7.90
N LEU A 225 -5.07 4.08 -7.34
CA LEU A 225 -4.05 3.08 -7.65
C LEU A 225 -4.09 1.87 -6.72
N LEU A 226 -4.93 1.89 -5.68
CA LEU A 226 -4.96 0.81 -4.70
C LEU A 226 -5.47 -0.50 -5.31
N GLY A 227 -4.65 -1.53 -5.20
CA GLY A 227 -5.01 -2.90 -5.50
C GLY A 227 -5.46 -3.65 -4.26
N THR A 228 -5.76 -4.94 -4.44
CA THR A 228 -6.01 -5.87 -3.34
C THR A 228 -4.97 -6.98 -3.36
N ALA A 229 -4.32 -7.23 -2.22
CA ALA A 229 -3.33 -8.28 -2.04
C ALA A 229 -3.76 -9.15 -0.85
N PRO A 230 -4.47 -10.27 -1.07
CA PRO A 230 -4.82 -11.17 0.03
C PRO A 230 -3.53 -11.76 0.63
N PRO A 231 -3.39 -11.82 1.97
CA PRO A 231 -2.16 -12.30 2.58
C PRO A 231 -1.92 -13.78 2.22
N ALA A 232 -0.70 -14.07 1.79
CA ALA A 232 -0.25 -15.41 1.48
C ALA A 232 0.88 -15.85 2.42
N GLU A 233 0.66 -16.96 3.13
CA GLU A 233 1.68 -17.71 3.86
C GLU A 233 2.54 -18.55 2.91
N GLY A 234 3.78 -18.82 3.30
CA GLY A 234 4.73 -19.53 2.47
C GLY A 234 6.17 -19.27 2.91
N ARG A 235 7.12 -19.98 2.30
CA ARG A 235 8.53 -19.86 2.64
C ARG A 235 9.04 -18.45 2.35
N ALA A 236 8.67 -17.86 1.20
CA ALA A 236 9.10 -16.51 0.85
C ALA A 236 8.51 -15.46 1.80
N SER A 237 7.24 -15.64 2.19
CA SER A 237 6.51 -14.78 3.13
C SER A 237 7.15 -14.83 4.53
N GLU A 238 7.47 -16.03 5.05
CA GLU A 238 8.16 -16.22 6.33
C GLU A 238 9.60 -15.67 6.33
N GLN A 239 10.32 -15.82 5.22
CA GLN A 239 11.67 -15.25 5.07
C GLN A 239 11.61 -13.72 5.08
N LEU A 240 10.64 -13.13 4.36
CA LEU A 240 10.42 -11.70 4.35
C LEU A 240 10.01 -11.19 5.73
N ALA A 241 9.04 -11.84 6.39
CA ALA A 241 8.58 -11.47 7.73
C ALA A 241 9.73 -11.44 8.75
N ARG A 242 10.60 -12.47 8.74
CA ARG A 242 11.79 -12.51 9.61
C ARG A 242 12.76 -11.37 9.33
N ALA A 243 12.98 -11.04 8.05
CA ALA A 243 13.87 -9.95 7.70
C ALA A 243 13.30 -8.59 8.13
N LEU A 244 12.00 -8.36 7.94
CA LEU A 244 11.31 -7.14 8.39
C LEU A 244 11.34 -7.02 9.92
N ALA A 245 11.08 -8.11 10.64
CA ALA A 245 11.21 -8.15 12.11
C ALA A 245 12.66 -7.90 12.58
N GLY A 246 13.64 -8.29 11.77
CA GLY A 246 15.07 -8.00 11.98
C GLY A 246 15.52 -6.59 11.60
N GLY A 247 14.61 -5.71 11.19
CA GLY A 247 14.90 -4.31 10.86
C GLY A 247 15.08 -3.99 9.38
N ALA A 248 14.86 -4.95 8.47
CA ALA A 248 14.82 -4.64 7.04
C ALA A 248 13.60 -3.75 6.74
N VAL A 249 13.82 -2.67 6.00
CA VAL A 249 12.75 -1.74 5.59
C VAL A 249 12.51 -1.73 4.08
N ARG A 250 13.34 -2.45 3.31
CA ARG A 250 13.25 -2.52 1.84
C ARG A 250 13.42 -3.96 1.36
N ALA A 251 12.48 -4.41 0.53
CA ALA A 251 12.56 -5.71 -0.14
C ALA A 251 12.10 -5.62 -1.59
N PHE A 252 12.61 -6.53 -2.42
CA PHE A 252 12.12 -6.80 -3.76
C PHE A 252 11.74 -8.28 -3.87
N VAL A 253 10.48 -8.54 -4.18
CA VAL A 253 9.94 -9.89 -4.39
C VAL A 253 9.76 -10.10 -5.88
N ARG A 254 10.66 -10.90 -6.46
CA ARG A 254 10.60 -11.28 -7.86
C ARG A 254 9.57 -12.38 -8.07
N ASP A 255 8.69 -12.20 -9.04
CA ASP A 255 7.65 -13.16 -9.40
C ASP A 255 7.65 -13.44 -10.91
N PRO A 256 8.61 -14.26 -11.40
CA PRO A 256 8.74 -14.53 -12.82
C PRO A 256 7.61 -15.41 -13.37
N ARG A 257 6.73 -15.94 -12.52
CA ARG A 257 5.67 -16.90 -12.88
C ARG A 257 4.27 -16.41 -12.53
N GLY A 258 4.12 -15.23 -11.93
CA GLY A 258 2.82 -14.66 -11.53
C GLY A 258 2.14 -15.41 -10.39
N PHE A 259 2.90 -15.89 -9.41
CA PHE A 259 2.38 -16.56 -8.21
C PHE A 259 1.74 -15.62 -7.19
N GLY A 260 1.90 -14.30 -7.34
CA GLY A 260 1.31 -13.27 -6.49
C GLY A 260 2.31 -12.73 -5.46
N ALA A 261 3.41 -12.12 -5.92
CA ALA A 261 4.39 -11.47 -5.04
C ALA A 261 3.76 -10.44 -4.07
N GLU A 262 2.73 -9.72 -4.50
CA GLU A 262 1.98 -8.80 -3.65
C GLU A 262 1.29 -9.51 -2.48
N SER A 263 0.84 -10.74 -2.70
CA SER A 263 0.22 -11.58 -1.66
C SER A 263 1.26 -12.12 -0.68
N VAL A 264 2.46 -12.48 -1.18
CA VAL A 264 3.62 -12.85 -0.34
C VAL A 264 4.01 -11.66 0.56
N ALA A 265 4.10 -10.45 -0.01
CA ALA A 265 4.38 -9.23 0.72
C ALA A 265 3.30 -8.95 1.79
N ALA A 266 2.02 -9.06 1.43
CA ALA A 266 0.91 -8.89 2.35
C ALA A 266 0.92 -9.91 3.50
N GLY A 267 1.25 -11.17 3.22
CA GLY A 267 1.39 -12.20 4.26
C GLY A 267 2.55 -11.91 5.22
N ALA A 268 3.68 -11.44 4.71
CA ALA A 268 4.83 -11.08 5.53
C ALA A 268 4.55 -9.89 6.46
N LEU A 269 3.83 -8.87 5.95
CA LEU A 269 3.38 -7.72 6.73
C LEU A 269 2.38 -8.14 7.81
N ALA A 270 1.41 -9.00 7.46
CA ALA A 270 0.44 -9.53 8.42
C ALA A 270 1.11 -10.31 9.56
N ALA A 271 2.14 -11.10 9.24
CA ALA A 271 2.90 -11.87 10.24
C ALA A 271 3.65 -11.01 11.27
N ILE A 272 3.95 -9.75 10.94
CA ILE A 272 4.55 -8.76 11.87
C ILE A 272 3.52 -7.76 12.43
N GLY A 273 2.23 -8.04 12.27
CA GLY A 273 1.14 -7.22 12.79
C GLY A 273 0.90 -5.91 12.03
N ARG A 274 1.36 -5.81 10.78
CA ARG A 274 1.17 -4.62 9.94
C ARG A 274 0.15 -4.87 8.84
N GLY A 275 -0.58 -3.81 8.48
CA GLY A 275 -1.44 -3.79 7.30
C GLY A 275 -0.63 -3.78 5.99
N CYS A 276 -1.32 -3.87 4.86
CA CYS A 276 -0.72 -3.80 3.52
C CYS A 276 -1.43 -2.71 2.71
N LEU A 277 -0.68 -1.69 2.29
CA LEU A 277 -1.12 -0.70 1.31
C LEU A 277 -0.52 -1.06 -0.05
N PHE A 278 -1.30 -1.75 -0.89
CA PHE A 278 -0.82 -2.18 -2.21
C PHE A 278 -1.16 -1.17 -3.30
N VAL A 279 -0.14 -0.58 -3.91
CA VAL A 279 -0.22 0.28 -5.09
C VAL A 279 0.02 -0.57 -6.33
N ASP A 280 -1.04 -0.74 -7.13
CA ASP A 280 -1.02 -1.49 -8.39
C ASP A 280 -0.62 -0.57 -9.54
N LEU A 281 0.62 -0.69 -10.00
CA LEU A 281 1.18 0.16 -11.05
C LEU A 281 0.53 -0.07 -12.42
N ASN A 282 -0.24 -1.13 -12.62
CA ASN A 282 -1.02 -1.30 -13.85
C ASN A 282 -2.18 -0.28 -13.95
N ARG A 283 -2.52 0.39 -12.86
CA ARG A 283 -3.59 1.40 -12.79
C ARG A 283 -3.05 2.82 -12.96
N LEU A 284 -1.75 2.97 -13.18
CA LEU A 284 -1.11 4.27 -13.30
C LEU A 284 -1.32 4.86 -14.69
N ASP A 285 -1.88 6.06 -14.73
CA ASP A 285 -2.06 6.84 -15.96
C ASP A 285 -0.90 7.82 -16.13
N GLY A 286 0.09 7.45 -16.94
CA GLY A 286 1.29 8.28 -17.18
C GLY A 286 2.32 8.27 -16.04
N PHE A 287 3.41 9.02 -16.20
CA PHE A 287 4.57 8.96 -15.26
C PHE A 287 4.98 10.30 -14.64
N ASP A 288 4.28 11.39 -14.95
CA ASP A 288 4.74 12.75 -14.59
C ASP A 288 4.80 12.98 -13.06
N ASP A 289 3.92 12.33 -12.29
CA ASP A 289 3.77 12.55 -10.84
C ASP A 289 4.26 11.38 -9.96
N VAL A 290 5.01 10.41 -10.51
CA VAL A 290 5.35 9.17 -9.78
C VAL A 290 6.10 9.43 -8.46
N ALA A 291 7.00 10.42 -8.44
CA ALA A 291 7.75 10.76 -7.23
C ALA A 291 6.85 11.29 -6.10
N ASP A 292 5.85 12.09 -6.47
CA ASP A 292 4.86 12.60 -5.51
C ASP A 292 3.91 11.49 -5.05
N ILE A 293 3.47 10.63 -5.96
CA ILE A 293 2.67 9.45 -5.62
C ILE A 293 3.42 8.55 -4.63
N ALA A 294 4.72 8.31 -4.84
CA ALA A 294 5.54 7.52 -3.93
C ALA A 294 5.61 8.13 -2.53
N ARG A 295 5.82 9.45 -2.44
CA ARG A 295 5.83 10.19 -1.17
C ARG A 295 4.48 10.13 -0.45
N ILE A 296 3.38 10.31 -1.19
CA ILE A 296 2.01 10.25 -0.64
C ILE A 296 1.68 8.84 -0.17
N ALA A 297 2.02 7.81 -0.97
CA ALA A 297 1.75 6.42 -0.63
C ALA A 297 2.56 5.97 0.60
N ALA A 298 3.82 6.41 0.73
CA ALA A 298 4.64 6.14 1.91
C ALA A 298 4.09 6.81 3.17
N ARG A 299 3.64 8.07 3.05
CA ARG A 299 2.95 8.77 4.14
C ARG A 299 1.67 8.04 4.55
N ASP A 300 0.83 7.65 3.59
CA ASP A 300 -0.44 6.95 3.87
C ASP A 300 -0.23 5.57 4.47
N ALA A 301 0.78 4.83 4.01
CA ALA A 301 1.19 3.56 4.61
C ALA A 301 1.59 3.77 6.08
N ARG A 302 2.36 4.82 6.39
CA ARG A 302 2.76 5.17 7.76
C ARG A 302 1.58 5.60 8.63
N LEU A 303 0.68 6.44 8.14
CA LEU A 303 -0.50 6.86 8.90
C LEU A 303 -1.36 5.64 9.30
N GLN A 304 -1.49 4.65 8.40
CA GLN A 304 -2.23 3.42 8.67
C GLN A 304 -1.40 2.36 9.43
N GLY A 305 -0.10 2.62 9.64
CA GLY A 305 0.95 1.67 9.99
C GLY A 305 0.89 0.35 9.23
N ALA A 306 0.67 0.48 7.93
CA ALA A 306 0.83 -0.56 6.93
C ALA A 306 2.27 -0.54 6.36
N GLY A 307 2.67 -1.63 5.73
CA GLY A 307 3.76 -1.62 4.76
C GLY A 307 3.26 -1.19 3.38
N LEU A 308 4.12 -0.49 2.64
CA LEU A 308 3.87 -0.09 1.26
C LEU A 308 4.30 -1.21 0.31
N VAL A 309 3.35 -1.81 -0.40
CA VAL A 309 3.62 -2.80 -1.45
C VAL A 309 3.39 -2.13 -2.80
N VAL A 310 4.34 -2.20 -3.72
CA VAL A 310 4.25 -1.51 -5.01
C VAL A 310 4.66 -2.45 -6.12
N GLY A 311 3.82 -2.58 -7.13
CA GLY A 311 4.20 -3.29 -8.35
C GLY A 311 3.04 -3.56 -9.29
N PRO A 312 3.29 -4.26 -10.40
CA PRO A 312 4.61 -4.70 -10.85
C PRO A 312 5.47 -3.52 -11.34
N ILE A 313 6.71 -3.39 -10.85
CA ILE A 313 7.60 -2.27 -11.22
C ILE A 313 8.04 -2.32 -12.69
N ASP A 314 7.93 -3.49 -13.33
CA ASP A 314 8.29 -3.71 -14.74
C ASP A 314 7.52 -2.76 -15.68
N VAL A 315 6.32 -2.31 -15.27
CA VAL A 315 5.46 -1.38 -16.03
C VAL A 315 6.15 -0.05 -16.30
N MET A 316 7.04 0.39 -15.41
CA MET A 316 7.72 1.68 -15.52
C MET A 316 9.25 1.57 -15.49
N ALA A 317 9.82 0.38 -15.23
CA ALA A 317 11.24 0.23 -14.99
C ALA A 317 12.12 0.67 -16.18
N ALA A 318 11.67 0.41 -17.41
CA ALA A 318 12.37 0.77 -18.63
C ALA A 318 12.23 2.26 -18.99
N GLU A 319 11.03 2.81 -18.83
CA GLU A 319 10.67 4.16 -19.29
C GLU A 319 10.93 5.23 -18.22
N HIS A 320 10.80 4.88 -16.94
CA HIS A 320 10.83 5.82 -15.83
C HIS A 320 11.60 5.28 -14.59
N PRO A 321 12.91 5.01 -14.69
CA PRO A 321 13.72 4.46 -13.59
C PRO A 321 13.80 5.38 -12.36
N ALA A 322 13.62 6.70 -12.54
CA ALA A 322 13.53 7.64 -11.43
C ALA A 322 12.29 7.40 -10.55
N GLY A 323 11.19 6.95 -11.15
CA GLY A 323 9.95 6.60 -10.43
C GLY A 323 10.11 5.32 -9.61
N VAL A 324 10.76 4.30 -10.17
CA VAL A 324 11.13 3.09 -9.41
C VAL A 324 11.99 3.47 -8.22
N ARG A 325 12.97 4.37 -8.41
CA ARG A 325 13.81 4.87 -7.31
C ARG A 325 13.02 5.61 -6.25
N ALA A 326 12.05 6.44 -6.64
CA ALA A 326 11.21 7.16 -5.68
C ALA A 326 10.45 6.20 -4.75
N PHE A 327 9.94 5.08 -5.28
CA PHE A 327 9.34 4.03 -4.45
C PHE A 327 10.38 3.23 -3.66
N ALA A 328 11.48 2.80 -4.29
CA ALA A 328 12.51 1.98 -3.65
C ALA A 328 13.15 2.69 -2.44
N GLU A 329 13.34 4.00 -2.55
CA GLU A 329 13.95 4.84 -1.51
C GLU A 329 12.91 5.54 -0.61
N ALA A 330 11.62 5.26 -0.80
CA ALA A 330 10.55 5.86 -0.03
C ALA A 330 10.75 5.63 1.48
N ASP A 331 10.39 6.65 2.27
CA ASP A 331 10.50 6.60 3.72
C ASP A 331 9.33 5.80 4.33
N ALA A 332 9.31 4.50 4.12
CA ALA A 332 8.38 3.54 4.71
C ALA A 332 8.99 2.13 4.66
N ILE A 333 8.33 1.15 5.28
CA ILE A 333 8.59 -0.25 4.98
C ILE A 333 8.05 -0.50 3.57
N THR A 334 8.93 -0.63 2.58
CA THR A 334 8.57 -0.75 1.17
C THR A 334 8.97 -2.09 0.58
N ILE A 335 8.01 -2.76 -0.06
CA ILE A 335 8.21 -4.03 -0.75
C ILE A 335 7.83 -3.84 -2.20
N LEU A 336 8.83 -3.86 -3.08
CA LEU A 336 8.63 -3.79 -4.52
C LEU A 336 8.39 -5.18 -5.09
N THR A 337 7.50 -5.29 -6.06
CA THR A 337 7.22 -6.56 -6.77
C THR A 337 7.45 -6.38 -8.26
N GLY A 338 7.94 -7.42 -8.93
CA GLY A 338 8.16 -7.40 -10.37
C GLY A 338 8.56 -8.76 -10.92
N ARG A 339 8.59 -8.90 -12.24
CA ARG A 339 8.91 -10.17 -12.93
C ARG A 339 10.40 -10.29 -13.22
N GLU A 340 11.02 -9.17 -13.55
CA GLU A 340 12.43 -9.07 -13.90
C GLU A 340 13.35 -9.13 -12.67
N ALA A 341 14.66 -9.29 -12.92
CA ALA A 341 15.66 -9.23 -11.87
C ALA A 341 15.84 -7.79 -11.37
N TRP A 342 16.31 -7.64 -10.13
CA TRP A 342 16.62 -6.33 -9.56
C TRP A 342 17.74 -5.61 -10.34
N ASP A 343 17.53 -4.36 -10.75
CA ASP A 343 18.58 -3.48 -11.27
C ASP A 343 19.17 -2.63 -10.13
N PRO A 344 20.49 -2.72 -9.86
CA PRO A 344 21.16 -1.89 -8.85
C PRO A 344 20.98 -0.38 -9.04
N ARG A 345 20.64 0.11 -10.23
CA ARG A 345 20.38 1.54 -10.50
C ARG A 345 19.06 2.04 -9.92
N TRP A 346 18.17 1.14 -9.50
CA TRP A 346 16.87 1.49 -8.92
C TRP A 346 16.96 1.97 -7.47
N SER A 347 18.07 1.79 -6.77
CA SER A 347 18.25 2.28 -5.39
C SER A 347 19.72 2.45 -5.06
N ARG A 348 20.06 3.40 -4.17
CA ARG A 348 21.41 3.51 -3.58
C ARG A 348 21.81 2.28 -2.77
N GLU A 349 20.84 1.59 -2.17
CA GLU A 349 21.04 0.40 -1.36
C GLU A 349 20.29 -0.78 -1.97
N VAL A 350 20.95 -1.94 -2.05
CA VAL A 350 20.32 -3.17 -2.55
C VAL A 350 19.32 -3.68 -1.50
N PRO A 351 18.03 -3.82 -1.84
CA PRO A 351 17.02 -4.32 -0.92
C PRO A 351 17.19 -5.83 -0.69
N LEU A 352 16.47 -6.38 0.28
CA LEU A 352 16.35 -7.83 0.40
C LEU A 352 15.73 -8.42 -0.87
N LEU A 353 16.45 -9.31 -1.55
CA LEU A 353 15.98 -9.95 -2.78
C LEU A 353 15.38 -11.32 -2.48
N LEU A 354 14.13 -11.53 -2.88
CA LEU A 354 13.38 -12.77 -2.70
C LEU A 354 12.72 -13.19 -4.02
N VAL A 355 12.34 -14.46 -4.11
CA VAL A 355 11.54 -14.98 -5.22
C VAL A 355 10.24 -15.51 -4.66
N ALA A 356 9.11 -15.09 -5.24
CA ALA A 356 7.78 -15.53 -4.85
C ALA A 356 7.64 -17.06 -5.03
N ASP A 357 7.05 -17.70 -4.04
CA ASP A 357 6.67 -19.11 -4.09
C ASP A 357 5.19 -19.29 -4.43
N ARG A 358 4.87 -20.44 -5.01
CA ARG A 358 3.49 -20.81 -5.33
C ARG A 358 2.75 -21.21 -4.05
N ALA A 359 1.54 -20.67 -3.87
CA ALA A 359 0.65 -21.04 -2.78
C ALA A 359 0.40 -22.57 -2.74
N GLY A 360 0.51 -23.15 -1.55
CA GLY A 360 0.29 -24.58 -1.31
C GLY A 360 -1.19 -24.96 -1.36
N ARG A 361 -1.50 -26.26 -1.44
CA ARG A 361 -2.89 -26.76 -1.50
C ARG A 361 -3.75 -26.28 -0.33
N LEU A 362 -3.24 -26.39 0.90
CA LEU A 362 -3.96 -25.97 2.12
C LEU A 362 -4.30 -24.47 2.11
N GLN A 363 -3.39 -23.66 1.60
CA GLN A 363 -3.57 -22.23 1.51
C GLN A 363 -4.54 -21.84 0.40
N GLN A 364 -4.45 -22.50 -0.77
CA GLN A 364 -5.44 -22.32 -1.82
C GLN A 364 -6.84 -22.70 -1.32
N GLN A 365 -6.95 -23.78 -0.54
CA GLN A 365 -8.20 -24.17 0.11
C GLN A 365 -8.71 -23.05 1.03
N ALA A 366 -7.86 -22.54 1.93
CA ALA A 366 -8.24 -21.45 2.83
C ALA A 366 -8.69 -20.18 2.09
N LEU A 367 -8.05 -19.84 0.96
CA LEU A 367 -8.46 -18.71 0.12
C LEU A 367 -9.82 -18.92 -0.54
N TRP A 368 -10.08 -20.12 -1.07
CA TRP A 368 -11.38 -20.47 -1.62
C TRP A 368 -12.46 -20.52 -0.55
N ASP A 369 -12.18 -21.10 0.62
CA ASP A 369 -13.12 -21.17 1.74
C ASP A 369 -13.49 -19.78 2.26
N ALA A 370 -12.50 -18.88 2.39
CA ALA A 370 -12.74 -17.50 2.77
C ALA A 370 -13.65 -16.75 1.78
N GLU A 371 -13.51 -17.06 0.48
CA GLU A 371 -14.25 -16.40 -0.59
C GLU A 371 -15.48 -17.16 -1.09
N LEU A 372 -15.75 -18.41 -0.69
CA LEU A 372 -16.85 -19.24 -1.21
C LEU A 372 -17.46 -20.22 -0.19
N GLY A 373 -16.95 -20.32 1.05
CA GLY A 373 -17.24 -21.40 2.00
C GLY A 373 -18.70 -21.62 2.43
N GLY A 374 -19.65 -20.86 1.90
CA GLY A 374 -21.10 -21.09 2.06
C GLY A 374 -21.91 -21.06 0.76
N ASP A 375 -21.27 -20.81 -0.38
CA ASP A 375 -21.96 -20.67 -1.68
C ASP A 375 -21.61 -21.80 -2.67
N LEU A 376 -20.60 -22.62 -2.37
CA LEU A 376 -20.20 -23.76 -3.20
C LEU A 376 -21.25 -24.88 -3.20
N ALA A 377 -21.46 -25.50 -4.36
CA ALA A 377 -22.17 -26.77 -4.44
C ALA A 377 -21.41 -27.88 -3.68
N HIS A 378 -22.13 -28.82 -3.07
CA HIS A 378 -21.60 -29.79 -2.10
C HIS A 378 -20.55 -30.76 -2.67
N ASP A 379 -20.52 -30.91 -4.00
CA ASP A 379 -19.66 -31.84 -4.74
C ASP A 379 -18.44 -31.16 -5.39
N VAL A 380 -18.27 -29.85 -5.19
CA VAL A 380 -17.19 -29.09 -5.82
C VAL A 380 -16.02 -28.88 -4.85
N ASP A 381 -14.90 -29.56 -5.11
CA ASP A 381 -13.59 -29.19 -4.54
C ASP A 381 -12.97 -28.09 -5.42
N PRO A 382 -12.93 -26.83 -4.96
CA PRO A 382 -12.46 -25.71 -5.78
C PRO A 382 -10.96 -25.80 -6.08
N VAL A 383 -10.15 -26.41 -5.21
CA VAL A 383 -8.72 -26.57 -5.42
C VAL A 383 -8.44 -27.63 -6.48
N ALA A 384 -9.15 -28.76 -6.43
CA ALA A 384 -9.05 -29.78 -7.47
C ALA A 384 -9.59 -29.26 -8.82
N ALA A 385 -10.75 -28.60 -8.80
CA ALA A 385 -11.40 -28.06 -9.99
C ALA A 385 -10.57 -27.00 -10.73
N THR A 386 -9.69 -26.28 -10.01
CA THR A 386 -8.88 -25.19 -10.57
C THR A 386 -7.38 -25.49 -10.65
N ALA A 387 -6.96 -26.71 -10.28
CA ALA A 387 -5.55 -27.12 -10.26
C ALA A 387 -4.82 -26.89 -11.60
N MET A 388 -5.56 -26.95 -12.71
CA MET A 388 -5.04 -26.71 -14.06
C MET A 388 -4.65 -25.26 -14.36
N PHE A 389 -5.27 -24.27 -13.71
CA PHE A 389 -5.18 -22.86 -14.08
C PHE A 389 -4.05 -22.06 -13.40
N ARG A 390 -3.30 -22.66 -12.46
CA ARG A 390 -2.16 -22.02 -11.74
C ARG A 390 -2.44 -20.59 -11.27
N LEU A 391 -3.51 -20.41 -10.51
CA LEU A 391 -3.98 -19.10 -10.08
C LEU A 391 -3.13 -18.52 -8.95
N SER A 392 -2.85 -17.22 -9.03
CA SER A 392 -2.36 -16.44 -7.90
C SER A 392 -3.48 -16.24 -6.85
N PRO A 393 -3.15 -15.93 -5.58
CA PRO A 393 -4.15 -15.62 -4.56
C PRO A 393 -5.12 -14.52 -4.97
N GLN A 394 -4.63 -13.48 -5.67
CA GLN A 394 -5.47 -12.41 -6.18
C GLN A 394 -6.42 -12.90 -7.29
N GLN A 395 -5.96 -13.77 -8.18
CA GLN A 395 -6.80 -14.37 -9.22
C GLN A 395 -7.87 -15.30 -8.64
N ILE A 396 -7.53 -16.08 -7.61
CA ILE A 396 -8.50 -16.91 -6.85
C ILE A 396 -9.63 -16.02 -6.31
N ARG A 397 -9.28 -14.93 -5.63
CA ARG A 397 -10.26 -13.99 -5.07
C ARG A 397 -11.17 -13.37 -6.13
N ARG A 398 -10.60 -12.89 -7.24
CA ARG A 398 -11.37 -12.28 -8.34
C ARG A 398 -12.26 -13.32 -9.04
N ALA A 399 -11.76 -14.54 -9.24
CA ALA A 399 -12.53 -15.64 -9.82
C ALA A 399 -13.70 -16.06 -8.93
N ALA A 400 -13.46 -16.22 -7.61
CA ALA A 400 -14.49 -16.51 -6.62
C ALA A 400 -15.60 -15.44 -6.62
N ARG A 401 -15.22 -14.16 -6.58
CA ARG A 401 -16.18 -13.05 -6.60
C ARG A 401 -17.02 -13.05 -7.89
N SER A 402 -16.40 -13.29 -9.04
CA SER A 402 -17.12 -13.39 -10.31
C SER A 402 -18.10 -14.56 -10.30
N ALA A 403 -17.68 -15.74 -9.83
CA ALA A 403 -18.54 -16.92 -9.71
C ALA A 403 -19.72 -16.67 -8.76
N ARG A 404 -19.49 -16.03 -7.59
CA ARG A 404 -20.54 -15.62 -6.65
C ARG A 404 -21.56 -14.68 -7.25
N GLN A 405 -21.11 -13.68 -8.01
CA GLN A 405 -22.02 -12.73 -8.67
C GLN A 405 -22.90 -13.41 -9.70
N GLN A 406 -22.35 -14.35 -10.47
CA GLN A 406 -23.12 -15.14 -11.44
C GLN A 406 -24.11 -16.08 -10.74
N ALA A 407 -23.67 -16.79 -9.70
CA ALA A 407 -24.51 -17.64 -8.86
C ALA A 407 -25.69 -16.87 -8.23
N ALA A 408 -25.42 -15.66 -7.71
CA ALA A 408 -26.46 -14.79 -7.17
C ALA A 408 -27.45 -14.34 -8.24
N ALA A 409 -26.99 -14.07 -9.47
CA ALA A 409 -27.85 -13.69 -10.58
C ALA A 409 -28.72 -14.86 -11.08
N SER A 410 -28.23 -16.10 -11.03
CA SER A 410 -28.96 -17.31 -11.40
C SER A 410 -29.79 -17.91 -10.26
N GLY A 411 -29.61 -17.45 -9.02
CA GLY A 411 -30.28 -18.00 -7.84
C GLY A 411 -29.85 -19.43 -7.49
N SER A 412 -28.62 -19.81 -7.88
CA SER A 412 -28.06 -21.16 -7.68
C SER A 412 -26.76 -21.08 -6.86
N PRO A 413 -26.33 -22.17 -6.19
CA PRO A 413 -24.98 -22.22 -5.65
C PRO A 413 -23.93 -22.16 -6.78
N VAL A 414 -22.69 -21.86 -6.40
CA VAL A 414 -21.52 -21.89 -7.28
C VAL A 414 -21.21 -23.35 -7.61
N ASP A 415 -21.58 -23.77 -8.82
CA ASP A 415 -21.22 -25.06 -9.39
C ASP A 415 -19.85 -25.00 -10.10
N LEU A 416 -19.42 -26.15 -10.64
CA LEU A 416 -18.15 -26.26 -11.38
C LEU A 416 -18.09 -25.32 -12.60
N GLY A 417 -19.22 -25.16 -13.31
CA GLY A 417 -19.30 -24.34 -14.51
C GLY A 417 -19.09 -22.85 -14.21
N LEU A 418 -19.75 -22.35 -13.16
CA LEU A 418 -19.61 -20.98 -12.68
C LEU A 418 -18.20 -20.72 -12.11
N LEU A 419 -17.62 -21.69 -11.41
CA LEU A 419 -16.25 -21.59 -10.92
C LEU A 419 -15.25 -21.46 -12.09
N HIS A 420 -15.37 -22.32 -13.11
CA HIS A 420 -14.55 -22.23 -14.32
C HIS A 420 -14.80 -20.94 -15.11
N ALA A 421 -16.04 -20.46 -15.18
CA ALA A 421 -16.37 -19.19 -15.81
C ALA A 421 -15.68 -18.00 -15.10
N GLY A 422 -15.70 -17.98 -13.77
CA GLY A 422 -15.02 -16.96 -12.97
C GLY A 422 -13.50 -16.99 -13.15
N VAL A 423 -12.90 -18.19 -13.26
CA VAL A 423 -11.47 -18.34 -13.56
C VAL A 423 -11.14 -17.86 -14.97
N ARG A 424 -11.93 -18.24 -15.98
CA ARG A 424 -11.75 -17.78 -17.37
C ARG A 424 -11.83 -16.27 -17.50
N ALA A 425 -12.71 -15.62 -16.73
CA ALA A 425 -12.84 -14.16 -16.71
C ALA A 425 -11.53 -13.44 -16.30
N GLN A 426 -10.61 -14.11 -15.58
CA GLN A 426 -9.32 -13.51 -15.21
C GLN A 426 -8.32 -13.42 -16.37
N ASN A 427 -8.44 -14.27 -17.39
CA ASN A 427 -7.45 -14.42 -18.46
C ASN A 427 -7.97 -13.99 -19.85
N ALA A 428 -9.27 -13.70 -19.98
CA ALA A 428 -9.94 -13.53 -21.27
C ALA A 428 -9.42 -12.35 -22.11
N ALA A 429 -9.13 -11.19 -21.51
CA ALA A 429 -8.83 -9.96 -22.27
C ALA A 429 -7.44 -9.93 -22.93
N GLY A 430 -6.46 -10.66 -22.38
CA GLY A 430 -5.08 -10.69 -22.90
C GLY A 430 -4.95 -11.57 -24.14
N LEU A 431 -5.34 -12.84 -24.02
CA LEU A 431 -5.17 -13.83 -25.08
C LEU A 431 -6.12 -13.63 -26.28
N GLN A 432 -7.32 -13.08 -26.08
CA GLN A 432 -8.26 -12.85 -27.20
C GLN A 432 -7.73 -11.88 -28.26
N ARG A 433 -6.75 -11.02 -27.92
CA ARG A 433 -6.11 -10.12 -28.89
C ARG A 433 -5.05 -10.80 -29.76
N LEU A 434 -4.46 -11.90 -29.30
CA LEU A 434 -3.32 -12.57 -29.94
C LEU A 434 -3.65 -13.99 -30.44
N ALA A 435 -4.77 -14.56 -29.99
CA ALA A 435 -5.14 -15.94 -30.26
C ALA A 435 -6.65 -16.07 -30.48
N ARG A 436 -7.04 -16.93 -31.42
CA ARG A 436 -8.43 -17.32 -31.59
C ARG A 436 -8.79 -18.34 -30.52
N ARG A 437 -9.80 -18.02 -29.71
CA ARG A 437 -10.39 -18.96 -28.74
C ARG A 437 -11.30 -19.94 -29.47
N ILE A 438 -11.15 -21.22 -29.14
CA ILE A 438 -12.05 -22.31 -29.53
C ILE A 438 -12.55 -22.94 -28.24
N GLU A 439 -13.88 -22.93 -28.05
CA GLU A 439 -14.52 -23.70 -27.00
C GLU A 439 -14.59 -25.16 -27.46
N PRO A 440 -13.99 -26.11 -26.73
CA PRO A 440 -13.94 -27.49 -27.19
C PRO A 440 -15.33 -28.13 -27.26
N GLU A 441 -15.75 -28.51 -28.46
CA GLU A 441 -16.95 -29.32 -28.70
C GLU A 441 -16.58 -30.78 -29.00
N ALA A 442 -15.39 -31.00 -29.55
CA ALA A 442 -14.91 -32.32 -29.93
C ALA A 442 -14.70 -33.26 -28.73
N ARG A 443 -15.16 -34.50 -28.85
CA ARG A 443 -15.07 -35.54 -27.82
C ARG A 443 -14.24 -36.75 -28.27
N TRP A 444 -13.76 -37.55 -27.31
CA TRP A 444 -12.93 -38.73 -27.57
C TRP A 444 -13.59 -39.76 -28.51
N ASP A 445 -14.91 -39.90 -28.46
CA ASP A 445 -15.70 -40.80 -29.30
C ASP A 445 -15.79 -40.36 -30.77
N GLN A 446 -15.48 -39.10 -31.07
CA GLN A 446 -15.43 -38.56 -32.43
C GLN A 446 -14.04 -38.73 -33.07
N LEU A 447 -13.05 -39.17 -32.30
CA LEU A 447 -11.65 -39.27 -32.73
C LEU A 447 -11.31 -40.70 -33.14
N VAL A 448 -11.30 -40.98 -34.45
CA VAL A 448 -10.91 -42.30 -34.97
C VAL A 448 -9.40 -42.34 -35.19
N LEU A 449 -8.69 -43.08 -34.35
CA LEU A 449 -7.23 -43.20 -34.39
C LEU A 449 -6.77 -44.67 -34.34
N PRO A 450 -5.58 -44.98 -34.89
CA PRO A 450 -4.92 -46.24 -34.60
C PRO A 450 -4.68 -46.40 -33.08
N PRO A 451 -4.80 -47.62 -32.51
CA PRO A 451 -4.69 -47.83 -31.06
C PRO A 451 -3.40 -47.28 -30.43
N SER A 452 -2.28 -47.33 -31.15
CA SER A 452 -1.00 -46.80 -30.69
C SER A 452 -0.99 -45.27 -30.58
N VAL A 453 -1.64 -44.58 -31.51
CA VAL A 453 -1.74 -43.11 -31.53
C VAL A 453 -2.75 -42.65 -30.47
N GLU A 454 -3.87 -43.36 -30.31
CA GLU A 454 -4.84 -43.06 -29.24
C GLU A 454 -4.19 -43.20 -27.86
N ALA A 455 -3.40 -44.24 -27.63
CA ALA A 455 -2.67 -44.43 -26.38
C ALA A 455 -1.71 -43.26 -26.10
N GLN A 456 -0.91 -42.84 -27.09
CA GLN A 456 -0.02 -41.69 -26.96
C GLN A 456 -0.79 -40.38 -26.70
N LEU A 457 -1.95 -40.20 -27.34
CA LEU A 457 -2.77 -39.02 -27.15
C LEU A 457 -3.34 -38.95 -25.72
N ARG A 458 -3.82 -40.08 -25.19
CA ARG A 458 -4.34 -40.20 -23.82
C ARG A 458 -3.26 -40.03 -22.75
N GLU A 459 -1.98 -40.25 -23.07
CA GLU A 459 -0.88 -39.93 -22.15
C GLU A 459 -0.75 -38.42 -21.89
N LEU A 460 -1.13 -37.55 -22.84
CA LEU A 460 -0.93 -36.10 -22.70
C LEU A 460 -1.77 -35.50 -21.56
N PRO A 461 -3.11 -35.71 -21.48
CA PRO A 461 -3.90 -35.28 -20.34
C PRO A 461 -3.44 -35.91 -19.02
N MET A 462 -3.03 -37.18 -19.05
CA MET A 462 -2.52 -37.88 -17.87
C MET A 462 -1.24 -37.23 -17.31
N ARG A 463 -0.27 -36.94 -18.19
CA ARG A 463 0.97 -36.21 -17.82
C ARG A 463 0.64 -34.82 -17.29
N TRP A 464 -0.31 -34.13 -17.91
CA TRP A 464 -0.74 -32.80 -17.46
C TRP A 464 -1.33 -32.83 -16.04
N ARG A 465 -2.23 -33.78 -15.75
CA ARG A 465 -2.87 -33.92 -14.43
C ARG A 465 -1.86 -34.31 -13.34
N GLN A 466 -0.89 -35.17 -13.65
CA GLN A 466 0.12 -35.66 -12.69
C GLN A 466 1.36 -34.76 -12.56
N ARG A 467 1.46 -33.69 -13.36
CA ARG A 467 2.69 -32.87 -13.43
C ARG A 467 3.12 -32.30 -12.08
N ASP A 468 2.19 -31.85 -11.24
CA ASP A 468 2.52 -31.18 -9.97
C ASP A 468 3.09 -32.21 -8.98
N ARG A 469 2.54 -33.44 -8.99
CA ARG A 469 3.07 -34.57 -8.22
C ARG A 469 4.46 -34.98 -8.69
N VAL A 470 4.63 -35.22 -9.99
CA VAL A 470 5.91 -35.71 -10.54
C VAL A 470 7.00 -34.64 -10.47
N LEU A 471 6.73 -33.43 -10.95
CA LEU A 471 7.75 -32.39 -11.03
C LEU A 471 8.06 -31.77 -9.67
N ARG A 472 7.09 -31.71 -8.75
CA ARG A 472 7.24 -31.02 -7.45
C ARG A 472 7.36 -31.99 -6.29
N GLU A 473 6.34 -32.81 -6.03
CA GLU A 473 6.34 -33.70 -4.86
C GLU A 473 7.45 -34.75 -4.93
N TRP A 474 7.70 -35.31 -6.12
CA TRP A 474 8.79 -36.26 -6.34
C TRP A 474 10.13 -35.60 -6.69
N GLY A 475 10.15 -34.26 -6.82
CA GLY A 475 11.37 -33.50 -7.11
C GLY A 475 11.95 -33.70 -8.52
N MET A 476 11.21 -34.30 -9.46
CA MET A 476 11.72 -34.57 -10.83
C MET A 476 11.70 -33.35 -11.76
N GLY A 477 11.35 -32.17 -11.24
CA GLY A 477 11.19 -30.94 -12.02
C GLY A 477 12.48 -30.33 -12.58
N GLY A 478 13.66 -30.69 -12.06
CA GLY A 478 14.96 -30.19 -12.52
C GLY A 478 15.15 -28.68 -12.36
N GLY A 479 16.24 -28.24 -11.71
CA GLY A 479 16.53 -26.82 -11.44
C GLY A 479 16.84 -25.93 -12.66
N GLY A 480 16.50 -26.37 -13.88
CA GLY A 480 16.99 -25.80 -15.14
C GLY A 480 15.94 -25.11 -16.01
N GLY A 481 15.00 -24.36 -15.43
CA GLY A 481 14.20 -23.31 -16.13
C GLY A 481 13.29 -23.71 -17.30
N ARG A 482 13.40 -24.91 -17.87
CA ARG A 482 12.59 -25.41 -18.99
C ARG A 482 11.14 -25.59 -18.55
N GLY A 483 10.21 -25.18 -19.40
CA GLY A 483 8.79 -25.07 -19.06
C GLY A 483 8.21 -26.35 -18.45
N SER A 484 7.43 -26.19 -17.39
CA SER A 484 6.70 -27.26 -16.70
C SER A 484 5.40 -27.68 -17.43
N GLY A 485 5.33 -27.44 -18.73
CA GLY A 485 4.17 -27.73 -19.58
C GLY A 485 4.32 -29.06 -20.30
N VAL A 486 3.22 -29.58 -20.84
CA VAL A 486 3.24 -30.73 -21.74
C VAL A 486 3.29 -30.18 -23.17
N SER A 487 4.37 -30.48 -23.90
CA SER A 487 4.51 -30.13 -25.31
C SER A 487 4.28 -31.37 -26.17
N ALA A 488 3.48 -31.22 -27.21
CA ALA A 488 3.22 -32.27 -28.20
C ALA A 488 3.29 -31.68 -29.61
N LEU A 489 3.81 -32.46 -30.56
CA LEU A 489 3.86 -32.11 -31.99
C LEU A 489 2.90 -33.03 -32.75
N PHE A 490 1.87 -32.44 -33.36
CA PHE A 490 0.93 -33.15 -34.22
C PHE A 490 1.38 -33.03 -35.67
N ALA A 491 1.81 -34.14 -36.28
CA ALA A 491 2.26 -34.19 -37.67
C ALA A 491 1.39 -35.16 -38.49
N GLY A 492 1.00 -34.74 -39.70
CA GLY A 492 0.14 -35.53 -40.60
C GLY A 492 -0.43 -34.67 -41.72
N GLY A 493 -0.99 -35.32 -42.75
CA GLY A 493 -1.61 -34.64 -43.91
C GLY A 493 -2.74 -33.69 -43.52
N SER A 494 -3.13 -32.78 -44.42
CA SER A 494 -4.29 -31.90 -44.16
C SER A 494 -5.55 -32.75 -43.88
N GLY A 495 -6.38 -32.35 -42.92
CA GLY A 495 -7.61 -33.05 -42.57
C GLY A 495 -7.46 -34.30 -41.69
N THR A 496 -6.26 -34.70 -41.25
CA THR A 496 -6.06 -35.90 -40.42
C THR A 496 -6.35 -35.71 -38.92
N GLY A 497 -7.26 -34.81 -38.56
CA GLY A 497 -7.72 -34.65 -37.17
C GLY A 497 -6.72 -34.02 -36.18
N LYS A 498 -5.66 -33.32 -36.65
CA LYS A 498 -4.67 -32.68 -35.76
C LYS A 498 -5.29 -31.63 -34.81
N THR A 499 -6.05 -30.69 -35.36
CA THR A 499 -6.73 -29.65 -34.59
C THR A 499 -7.80 -30.26 -33.68
N MET A 500 -8.56 -31.23 -34.20
CA MET A 500 -9.56 -31.97 -33.43
C MET A 500 -8.93 -32.74 -32.25
N SER A 501 -7.73 -33.31 -32.43
CA SER A 501 -7.00 -33.99 -31.34
C SER A 501 -6.62 -33.01 -30.23
N ALA A 502 -6.17 -31.80 -30.59
CA ALA A 502 -5.87 -30.75 -29.61
C ALA A 502 -7.13 -30.26 -28.88
N GLU A 503 -8.25 -30.16 -29.60
CA GLU A 503 -9.55 -29.78 -29.05
C GLU A 503 -10.09 -30.84 -28.07
N VAL A 504 -10.03 -32.12 -28.43
CA VAL A 504 -10.41 -33.23 -27.54
C VAL A 504 -9.59 -33.23 -26.25
N ILE A 505 -8.27 -32.99 -26.34
CA ILE A 505 -7.40 -32.85 -25.15
C ILE A 505 -7.81 -31.66 -24.29
N ALA A 506 -8.08 -30.51 -24.90
CA ALA A 506 -8.52 -29.31 -24.18
C ALA A 506 -9.85 -29.54 -23.46
N GLY A 507 -10.83 -30.15 -24.15
CA GLY A 507 -12.12 -30.54 -23.57
C GLY A 507 -11.99 -31.55 -22.43
N ASP A 508 -11.15 -32.58 -22.58
CA ASP A 508 -10.85 -33.57 -21.52
C ASP A 508 -10.23 -32.94 -20.26
N LEU A 509 -9.47 -31.87 -20.45
CA LEU A 509 -8.86 -31.10 -19.37
C LEU A 509 -9.76 -29.96 -18.85
N GLY A 510 -10.93 -29.71 -19.45
CA GLY A 510 -11.78 -28.56 -19.11
C GLY A 510 -11.12 -27.20 -19.37
N LEU A 511 -10.19 -27.15 -20.33
CA LEU A 511 -9.43 -25.96 -20.71
C LEU A 511 -9.94 -25.41 -22.04
N ASP A 512 -9.86 -24.08 -22.22
CA ASP A 512 -10.08 -23.46 -23.53
C ASP A 512 -8.92 -23.80 -24.49
N LEU A 513 -9.21 -24.02 -25.77
CA LEU A 513 -8.17 -24.14 -26.80
C LEU A 513 -7.90 -22.76 -27.40
N TYR A 514 -6.65 -22.31 -27.31
CA TYR A 514 -6.19 -21.09 -27.98
C TYR A 514 -5.33 -21.47 -29.19
N VAL A 515 -5.75 -21.02 -30.37
CA VAL A 515 -4.99 -21.20 -31.61
C VAL A 515 -4.28 -19.89 -31.93
N VAL A 516 -2.95 -19.97 -31.97
CA VAL A 516 -2.07 -18.86 -32.37
C VAL A 516 -1.58 -19.14 -33.79
N GLU A 517 -1.88 -18.24 -34.72
CA GLU A 517 -1.27 -18.29 -36.04
C GLU A 517 0.11 -17.61 -35.98
N LEU A 518 1.18 -18.37 -36.17
CA LEU A 518 2.54 -17.83 -36.09
C LEU A 518 2.78 -16.68 -37.09
N SER A 519 2.07 -16.67 -38.22
CA SER A 519 2.10 -15.60 -39.21
C SER A 519 1.58 -14.25 -38.70
N THR A 520 0.76 -14.21 -37.64
CA THR A 520 0.28 -12.96 -37.03
C THR A 520 1.11 -12.52 -35.82
N VAL A 521 2.02 -13.38 -35.31
CA VAL A 521 2.90 -13.10 -34.16
C VAL A 521 4.31 -12.71 -34.57
N VAL A 522 4.77 -13.18 -35.73
CA VAL A 522 6.09 -12.84 -36.30
C VAL A 522 5.94 -11.59 -37.16
N ASP A 523 5.92 -10.43 -36.51
CA ASP A 523 6.05 -9.17 -37.24
C ASP A 523 7.49 -8.94 -37.71
N LYS A 524 7.65 -8.12 -38.76
CA LYS A 524 8.91 -7.92 -39.51
C LYS A 524 10.10 -7.35 -38.70
N TYR A 525 9.91 -7.07 -37.42
CA TYR A 525 10.88 -6.42 -36.53
C TYR A 525 11.36 -7.36 -35.41
N ILE A 526 12.66 -7.66 -35.43
CA ILE A 526 13.34 -8.49 -34.42
C ILE A 526 13.24 -7.77 -33.05
N GLY A 527 12.33 -8.23 -32.19
CA GLY A 527 12.17 -7.72 -30.82
C GLY A 527 10.73 -7.77 -30.28
N GLU A 528 9.72 -7.54 -31.13
CA GLU A 528 8.30 -7.56 -30.70
C GLU A 528 7.74 -8.97 -30.56
N THR A 529 8.24 -9.93 -31.34
CA THR A 529 7.83 -11.35 -31.29
C THR A 529 8.02 -11.95 -29.89
N SER A 530 9.07 -11.57 -29.16
CA SER A 530 9.32 -12.08 -27.79
C SER A 530 8.36 -11.47 -26.77
N LYS A 531 8.06 -10.16 -26.88
CA LYS A 531 7.09 -9.48 -26.02
C LYS A 531 5.65 -9.99 -26.24
N ASN A 532 5.30 -10.35 -27.47
CA ASN A 532 3.98 -10.93 -27.78
C ASN A 532 3.86 -12.40 -27.36
N LEU A 533 4.97 -13.14 -27.22
CA LEU A 533 4.99 -14.50 -26.69
C LEU A 533 5.03 -14.57 -25.15
N GLU A 534 5.52 -13.52 -24.48
CA GLU A 534 5.57 -13.41 -23.02
C GLU A 534 4.28 -12.83 -22.38
N ARG A 535 3.49 -12.08 -23.13
CA ARG A 535 2.16 -11.59 -22.73
C ARG A 535 1.10 -12.68 -22.81
#